data_AF-A0A433RXK3-F1
#
_entry.id   AF-A0A433RXK3-F1
#
_cell.length_a   1.000
_cell.length_b   1.000
_cell.length_c   1.000
_cell.angle_alpha   90.00
_cell.angle_beta   90.00
_cell.angle_gamma   90.00
#
_symmetry.space_group_name_H-M   'P 1'
#
loop_
_entity.id
_entity.type
_entity.pdbx_description
1 polymer ?
#
loop_
_entity_poly.entity_id
_entity_poly.type
_entity_poly.pdbx_seq_one_letter_code
_entity_poly.pdbx_strand_id
1 'polypeptide(L)'
;MKKWFITAVTTLSLAIAPMTSSAATVSAGSNYVPSKGYSYSTYDLEGTPKRLSNLKCSGPASLRQCTTTNYRGYTHLYNDKYLSLGVAYSDVYLTPAYKFPMTSGKTYKLKEYDLEGNAYSYRYEVKSVNTTKKVGNKTYKNVIRIKNQDGGYTFIAKNHGIVLITVKKKGKQVTYYKVTSAKKR
;
A
#
# COMPACT_ATOMS: atom_id res chain seq x y z
N MET A 1 -24.15 35.71 -61.62
CA MET A 1 -24.48 35.11 -60.31
C MET A 1 -23.60 33.87 -60.10
N LYS A 2 -22.58 33.93 -59.23
CA LYS A 2 -21.75 32.77 -58.85
C LYS A 2 -22.22 32.29 -57.48
N LYS A 3 -22.85 31.11 -57.42
CA LYS A 3 -23.33 30.48 -56.19
C LYS A 3 -22.15 29.87 -55.44
N TRP A 4 -21.95 30.28 -54.20
CA TRP A 4 -21.05 29.66 -53.24
C TRP A 4 -21.70 28.40 -52.69
N PHE A 5 -21.00 27.27 -52.76
CA PHE A 5 -21.35 26.06 -52.01
C PHE A 5 -20.61 26.12 -50.66
N ILE A 6 -21.37 26.32 -49.58
CA ILE A 6 -20.89 26.13 -48.22
C ILE A 6 -21.22 24.69 -47.84
N THR A 7 -20.21 23.83 -47.82
CA THR A 7 -20.33 22.47 -47.31
C THR A 7 -20.35 22.54 -45.79
N ALA A 8 -21.51 22.29 -45.18
CA ALA A 8 -21.63 22.14 -43.74
C ALA A 8 -20.98 20.82 -43.31
N VAL A 9 -19.79 20.90 -42.69
CA VAL A 9 -19.20 19.77 -41.98
C VAL A 9 -19.89 19.68 -40.63
N THR A 10 -20.84 18.77 -40.50
CA THR A 10 -21.39 18.36 -39.21
C THR A 10 -20.34 17.56 -38.46
N THR A 11 -19.63 18.21 -37.54
CA THR A 11 -18.82 17.53 -36.54
C THR A 11 -19.77 16.73 -35.63
N LEU A 12 -19.79 15.42 -35.84
CA LEU A 12 -20.43 14.47 -34.94
C LEU A 12 -19.61 14.45 -33.65
N SER A 13 -19.94 15.33 -32.71
CA SER A 13 -19.41 15.31 -31.35
C SER A 13 -19.90 14.02 -30.68
N LEU A 14 -19.09 12.96 -30.71
CA LEU A 14 -19.29 11.82 -29.81
C LEU A 14 -19.11 12.34 -28.37
N ALA A 15 -20.22 12.67 -27.74
CA ALA A 15 -20.30 12.79 -26.30
C ALA A 15 -19.97 11.41 -25.73
N ILE A 16 -18.72 11.21 -25.34
CA ILE A 16 -18.29 10.07 -24.55
C ILE A 16 -19.04 10.21 -23.23
N ALA A 17 -20.12 9.46 -23.07
CA ALA A 17 -20.80 9.32 -21.80
C ALA A 17 -19.74 9.01 -20.73
N PRO A 18 -19.77 9.65 -19.56
CA PRO A 18 -18.82 9.33 -18.50
C PRO A 18 -19.03 7.86 -18.17
N MET A 19 -18.10 7.01 -18.62
CA MET A 19 -18.01 5.64 -18.15
C MET A 19 -17.89 5.76 -16.64
N THR A 20 -18.95 5.39 -15.93
CA THR A 20 -18.93 5.15 -14.50
C THR A 20 -17.98 3.98 -14.28
N SER A 21 -16.69 4.28 -14.24
CA SER A 21 -15.64 3.34 -13.88
C SER A 21 -16.02 2.80 -12.50
N SER A 22 -16.56 1.59 -12.49
CA SER A 22 -16.81 0.85 -11.26
C SER A 22 -15.54 0.96 -10.42
N ALA A 23 -15.65 1.54 -9.22
CA ALA A 23 -14.49 1.84 -8.41
C ALA A 23 -13.68 0.54 -8.22
N ALA A 24 -12.47 0.51 -8.78
CA ALA A 24 -11.64 -0.69 -8.78
C ALA A 24 -11.52 -1.22 -7.35
N THR A 25 -11.72 -2.53 -7.19
CA THR A 25 -11.77 -3.21 -5.89
C THR A 25 -10.75 -4.33 -5.84
N VAL A 26 -10.01 -4.41 -4.74
CA VAL A 26 -9.12 -5.53 -4.40
C VAL A 26 -9.84 -6.38 -3.34
N SER A 27 -10.19 -7.61 -3.70
CA SER A 27 -11.02 -8.48 -2.86
C SER A 27 -10.29 -9.05 -1.64
N ALA A 28 -9.00 -9.36 -1.76
CA ALA A 28 -8.21 -10.01 -0.72
C ALA A 28 -6.77 -9.49 -0.63
N GLY A 29 -6.23 -9.48 0.59
CA GLY A 29 -4.89 -9.02 0.91
C GLY A 29 -3.82 -10.11 0.86
N SER A 30 -4.18 -11.38 0.68
CA SER A 30 -3.22 -12.50 0.61
C SER A 30 -2.20 -12.35 -0.52
N ASN A 31 -2.60 -11.74 -1.64
CA ASN A 31 -1.70 -11.43 -2.76
C ASN A 31 -0.85 -10.16 -2.53
N TYR A 32 -1.06 -9.47 -1.43
CA TYR A 32 -0.37 -8.23 -1.06
C TYR A 32 0.63 -8.42 0.07
N VAL A 33 0.90 -9.67 0.46
CA VAL A 33 2.02 -10.04 1.34
C VAL A 33 3.30 -10.23 0.50
N PRO A 34 4.50 -10.01 1.08
CA PRO A 34 5.75 -10.15 0.33
C PRO A 34 6.04 -11.60 -0.05
N SER A 35 6.51 -11.83 -1.27
CA SER A 35 6.84 -13.16 -1.79
C SER A 35 8.12 -13.75 -1.17
N LYS A 36 8.16 -15.08 -1.01
CA LYS A 36 9.36 -15.83 -0.56
C LYS A 36 10.49 -15.85 -1.59
N GLY A 37 10.14 -15.60 -2.86
CA GLY A 37 11.08 -15.61 -3.98
C GLY A 37 11.88 -14.32 -4.15
N TYR A 38 11.81 -13.40 -3.19
CA TYR A 38 12.58 -12.16 -3.20
C TYR A 38 13.36 -11.99 -1.90
N SER A 39 14.51 -11.35 -2.02
CA SER A 39 15.24 -10.72 -0.92
C SER A 39 14.96 -9.22 -0.92
N TYR A 40 14.70 -8.66 0.25
CA TYR A 40 14.33 -7.26 0.42
C TYR A 40 15.37 -6.49 1.23
N SER A 41 15.64 -5.25 0.82
CA SER A 41 16.35 -4.26 1.64
C SER A 41 15.37 -3.16 2.04
N THR A 42 15.46 -2.69 3.27
CA THR A 42 14.52 -1.69 3.80
C THR A 42 15.24 -0.51 4.43
N TYR A 43 14.51 0.59 4.53
CA TYR A 43 14.83 1.75 5.34
C TYR A 43 13.67 2.00 6.27
N ASP A 44 13.97 2.39 7.50
CA ASP A 44 13.04 2.70 8.57
C ASP A 44 13.64 3.84 9.41
N LEU A 45 12.83 4.86 9.69
CA LEU A 45 13.22 6.06 10.42
C LEU A 45 13.34 5.83 11.92
N GLU A 46 12.56 4.90 12.50
CA GLU A 46 12.50 4.62 13.94
C GLU A 46 13.02 3.23 14.31
N GLY A 47 13.24 2.36 13.33
CA GLY A 47 13.87 1.05 13.53
C GLY A 47 15.34 1.16 13.96
N THR A 48 15.68 0.53 15.09
CA THR A 48 17.07 0.23 15.46
C THR A 48 17.36 -1.23 15.03
N PRO A 49 18.31 -1.51 14.11
CA PRO A 49 19.24 -0.60 13.43
C PRO A 49 18.67 0.06 12.17
N LYS A 50 19.13 1.29 11.89
CA LYS A 50 18.87 2.05 10.66
C LYS A 50 19.35 1.26 9.44
N ARG A 51 18.43 0.60 8.73
CA ARG A 51 18.63 -0.21 7.51
C ARG A 51 18.96 -1.67 7.80
N LEU A 52 18.04 -2.55 7.40
CA LEU A 52 18.29 -3.98 7.31
C LEU A 52 18.58 -4.32 5.85
N SER A 53 19.70 -4.99 5.64
CA SER A 53 20.10 -5.49 4.33
C SER A 53 19.79 -6.99 4.28
N ASN A 54 19.06 -7.39 3.22
CA ASN A 54 18.83 -8.79 2.85
C ASN A 54 17.88 -9.59 3.77
N LEU A 55 16.66 -9.08 3.93
CA LEU A 55 15.55 -9.80 4.54
C LEU A 55 15.08 -10.93 3.63
N LYS A 56 15.00 -12.15 4.17
CA LYS A 56 14.43 -13.32 3.50
C LYS A 56 13.07 -13.61 4.09
N CYS A 57 12.08 -13.84 3.23
CA CYS A 57 10.73 -14.08 3.68
C CYS A 57 10.39 -15.57 3.83
N SER A 58 9.72 -15.92 4.91
CA SER A 58 9.31 -17.28 5.29
C SER A 58 7.89 -17.30 5.89
N GLY A 59 7.36 -18.50 6.16
CA GLY A 59 6.02 -18.68 6.73
C GLY A 59 4.86 -18.56 5.72
N PRO A 60 3.62 -18.82 6.16
CA PRO A 60 2.42 -18.72 5.34
C PRO A 60 2.10 -17.27 4.96
N ALA A 61 1.09 -17.06 4.11
CA ALA A 61 0.61 -15.71 3.79
C ALA A 61 -0.05 -15.02 5.00
N SER A 62 -0.69 -15.79 5.89
CA SER A 62 -1.33 -15.26 7.10
C SER A 62 -0.34 -14.68 8.11
N LEU A 63 0.91 -15.14 8.08
CA LEU A 63 1.99 -14.70 8.95
C LEU A 63 3.30 -14.77 8.16
N ARG A 64 3.54 -13.77 7.33
CA ARG A 64 4.72 -13.70 6.47
C ARG A 64 5.81 -12.90 7.17
N GLN A 65 6.83 -13.59 7.66
CA GLN A 65 7.99 -12.98 8.30
C GLN A 65 9.08 -12.74 7.26
N CYS A 66 9.70 -11.56 7.27
CA CYS A 66 10.83 -11.19 6.41
C CYS A 66 11.97 -10.69 7.30
N THR A 67 12.95 -11.56 7.56
CA THR A 67 13.97 -11.36 8.60
C THR A 67 15.37 -11.64 8.07
N THR A 68 16.38 -11.12 8.77
CA THR A 68 17.78 -11.56 8.64
C THR A 68 18.01 -12.86 9.41
N THR A 69 19.21 -13.44 9.31
CA THR A 69 19.63 -14.61 10.10
C THR A 69 19.58 -14.37 11.60
N ASN A 70 19.72 -13.11 12.04
CA ASN A 70 19.72 -12.73 13.45
C ASN A 70 18.33 -12.20 13.87
N TYR A 71 17.26 -12.66 13.21
CA TYR A 71 15.87 -12.36 13.54
C TYR A 71 15.45 -10.88 13.47
N ARG A 72 16.27 -10.01 12.87
CA ARG A 72 15.90 -8.60 12.65
C ARG A 72 15.07 -8.49 11.37
N GLY A 73 13.92 -7.83 11.42
CA GLY A 73 13.07 -7.69 10.23
C GLY A 73 11.66 -7.25 10.54
N TYR A 74 10.74 -7.69 9.68
CA TYR A 74 9.33 -7.33 9.77
C TYR A 74 8.44 -8.54 9.64
N THR A 75 7.28 -8.47 10.28
CA THR A 75 6.19 -9.43 10.15
C THR A 75 5.02 -8.78 9.44
N HIS A 76 4.56 -9.40 8.37
CA HIS A 76 3.30 -9.07 7.71
C HIS A 76 2.23 -10.04 8.18
N LEU A 77 1.23 -9.53 8.89
CA LEU A 77 0.12 -10.30 9.43
C LEU A 77 -1.08 -10.13 8.50
N TYR A 78 -1.57 -11.23 7.93
CA TYR A 78 -2.80 -11.25 7.15
C TYR A 78 -3.81 -12.23 7.78
N ASN A 79 -4.59 -11.75 8.73
CA ASN A 79 -5.63 -12.55 9.39
C ASN A 79 -7.00 -11.89 9.25
N ASP A 80 -8.06 -12.69 9.09
CA ASP A 80 -9.45 -12.21 8.97
C ASP A 80 -9.66 -11.07 7.98
N LYS A 81 -8.90 -11.11 6.87
CA LYS A 81 -8.87 -10.09 5.82
C LYS A 81 -8.28 -8.73 6.24
N TYR A 82 -7.55 -8.67 7.34
CA TYR A 82 -6.77 -7.50 7.76
C TYR A 82 -5.29 -7.71 7.49
N LEU A 83 -4.63 -6.73 6.89
CA LEU A 83 -3.19 -6.72 6.67
C LEU A 83 -2.52 -5.66 7.53
N SER A 84 -1.53 -6.04 8.34
CA SER A 84 -0.69 -5.11 9.10
C SER A 84 0.80 -5.41 8.93
N LEU A 85 1.65 -4.44 9.27
CA LEU A 85 3.11 -4.56 9.33
C LEU A 85 3.60 -4.21 10.73
N GLY A 86 4.38 -5.11 11.32
CA GLY A 86 5.09 -4.87 12.57
C GLY A 86 6.56 -5.26 12.50
N VAL A 87 7.31 -4.87 13.52
CA VAL A 87 8.69 -5.31 13.74
C VAL A 87 8.66 -6.79 14.12
N ALA A 88 9.53 -7.59 13.51
CA ALA A 88 9.60 -9.01 13.83
C ALA A 88 10.02 -9.22 15.30
N TYR A 89 9.38 -10.15 15.99
CA TYR A 89 9.65 -10.50 17.41
C TYR A 89 9.48 -9.32 18.37
N SER A 90 8.53 -8.42 18.08
CA SER A 90 8.16 -7.28 18.90
C SER A 90 6.65 -7.03 18.79
N ASP A 91 6.12 -6.32 19.76
CA ASP A 91 4.77 -5.74 19.83
C ASP A 91 4.65 -4.39 19.07
N VAL A 92 5.72 -3.92 18.43
CA VAL A 92 5.74 -2.65 17.70
C VAL A 92 5.17 -2.80 16.29
N TYR A 93 4.08 -2.08 16.01
CA TYR A 93 3.45 -2.00 14.69
C TYR A 93 3.81 -0.71 13.95
N LEU A 94 4.15 -0.83 12.67
CA LEU A 94 4.43 0.31 11.78
C LEU A 94 3.15 0.82 11.10
N THR A 95 2.12 0.00 11.04
CA THR A 95 0.83 0.37 10.47
C THR A 95 -0.32 -0.17 11.31
N PRO A 96 -1.48 0.51 11.35
CA PRO A 96 -2.71 -0.12 11.79
C PRO A 96 -3.09 -1.26 10.84
N ALA A 97 -4.11 -2.03 11.21
CA ALA A 97 -4.62 -3.09 10.36
C ALA A 97 -5.46 -2.54 9.18
N TYR A 98 -5.18 -2.97 7.96
CA TYR A 98 -5.94 -2.55 6.79
C TYR A 98 -6.88 -3.65 6.30
N LYS A 99 -8.17 -3.36 6.30
CA LYS A 99 -9.27 -4.29 5.98
C LYS A 99 -9.44 -4.45 4.48
N PHE A 100 -9.64 -5.69 4.05
CA PHE A 100 -10.10 -6.06 2.72
C PHE A 100 -11.59 -6.48 2.75
N PRO A 101 -12.35 -6.32 1.65
CA PRO A 101 -11.94 -5.79 0.34
C PRO A 101 -11.66 -4.28 0.40
N MET A 102 -10.79 -3.79 -0.50
CA MET A 102 -10.44 -2.36 -0.62
C MET A 102 -10.93 -1.78 -1.93
N THR A 103 -11.70 -0.70 -1.86
CA THR A 103 -12.27 0.00 -3.02
C THR A 103 -11.76 1.43 -3.06
N SER A 104 -11.37 1.92 -4.25
CA SER A 104 -10.90 3.30 -4.40
C SER A 104 -11.97 4.32 -3.95
N GLY A 105 -11.55 5.37 -3.24
CA GLY A 105 -12.42 6.38 -2.63
C GLY A 105 -13.07 5.96 -1.32
N LYS A 106 -13.00 4.69 -0.92
CA LYS A 106 -13.66 4.21 0.30
C LYS A 106 -12.87 4.59 1.56
N THR A 107 -13.59 5.10 2.55
CA THR A 107 -13.07 5.35 3.91
C THR A 107 -13.50 4.25 4.85
N TYR A 108 -12.57 3.79 5.68
CA TYR A 108 -12.80 2.80 6.73
C TYR A 108 -12.62 3.48 8.07
N LYS A 109 -13.52 3.15 9.01
CA LYS A 109 -13.44 3.52 10.42
C LYS A 109 -13.46 2.22 11.20
N LEU A 110 -12.42 1.98 11.98
CA LEU A 110 -12.22 0.74 12.71
C LEU A 110 -11.98 1.07 14.18
N LYS A 111 -12.41 0.16 15.04
CA LYS A 111 -12.21 0.19 16.48
C LYS A 111 -11.45 -1.08 16.84
N GLU A 112 -10.26 -0.90 17.40
CA GLU A 112 -9.42 -1.97 17.92
C GLU A 112 -9.24 -1.77 19.42
N TYR A 113 -8.64 -2.77 20.07
CA TYR A 113 -8.42 -2.80 21.51
C TYR A 113 -6.93 -3.09 21.73
N ASP A 114 -6.30 -2.34 22.63
CA ASP A 114 -4.94 -2.64 23.06
C ASP A 114 -4.91 -3.87 24.00
N LEU A 115 -3.72 -4.23 24.48
CA LEU A 115 -3.53 -5.37 25.39
C LEU A 115 -4.20 -5.16 26.76
N GLU A 116 -4.49 -3.91 27.13
CA GLU A 116 -5.17 -3.54 28.37
C GLU A 116 -6.70 -3.48 28.19
N GLY A 117 -7.19 -3.71 26.98
CA GLY A 117 -8.61 -3.66 26.63
C GLY A 117 -9.14 -2.25 26.38
N ASN A 118 -8.28 -1.23 26.29
CA ASN A 118 -8.71 0.10 25.92
C ASN A 118 -9.00 0.17 24.44
N ALA A 119 -10.18 0.69 24.11
CA ALA A 119 -10.55 0.87 22.73
C ALA A 119 -9.83 2.07 22.10
N TYR A 120 -9.22 1.85 20.95
CA TYR A 120 -8.71 2.93 20.10
C TYR A 120 -9.37 2.87 18.72
N SER A 121 -9.70 4.04 18.19
CA SER A 121 -10.32 4.16 16.88
C SER A 121 -9.33 4.73 15.89
N TYR A 122 -9.28 4.14 14.70
CA TYR A 122 -8.51 4.69 13.59
C TYR A 122 -9.33 4.71 12.32
N ARG A 123 -8.99 5.66 11.44
CA ARG A 123 -9.58 5.78 10.11
C ARG A 123 -8.53 5.85 9.02
N TYR A 124 -8.87 5.36 7.85
CA TYR A 124 -8.07 5.55 6.65
C TYR A 124 -8.93 5.61 5.40
N GLU A 125 -8.41 6.22 4.35
CA GLU A 125 -9.05 6.34 3.04
C GLU A 125 -8.23 5.59 2.00
N VAL A 126 -8.85 4.68 1.26
CA VAL A 126 -8.23 4.04 0.09
C VAL A 126 -8.28 5.06 -1.06
N LYS A 127 -7.17 5.74 -1.32
CA LYS A 127 -7.11 6.75 -2.38
C LYS A 127 -7.18 6.14 -3.77
N SER A 128 -6.52 5.00 -3.96
CA SER A 128 -6.50 4.28 -5.24
C SER A 128 -6.08 2.84 -5.05
N VAL A 129 -6.51 1.96 -5.96
CA VAL A 129 -6.01 0.59 -6.10
C VAL A 129 -5.53 0.34 -7.54
N ASN A 130 -4.81 -0.75 -7.76
CA ASN A 130 -4.32 -1.17 -9.08
C ASN A 130 -3.48 -0.12 -9.82
N THR A 131 -2.79 0.75 -9.07
CA THR A 131 -1.94 1.81 -9.63
C THR A 131 -0.48 1.38 -9.74
N THR A 132 0.36 2.23 -10.32
CA THR A 132 1.83 2.08 -10.27
C THR A 132 2.45 3.06 -9.29
N LYS A 133 3.52 2.64 -8.60
CA LYS A 133 4.30 3.53 -7.72
C LYS A 133 5.80 3.26 -7.86
N LYS A 134 6.57 4.32 -8.15
CA LYS A 134 8.03 4.31 -8.04
C LYS A 134 8.44 4.52 -6.58
N VAL A 135 9.26 3.62 -6.04
CA VAL A 135 9.90 3.73 -4.72
C VAL A 135 11.39 3.47 -4.90
N GLY A 136 12.21 4.48 -4.65
CA GLY A 136 13.62 4.45 -5.05
C GLY A 136 13.75 4.21 -6.56
N ASN A 137 14.55 3.20 -6.93
CA ASN A 137 14.80 2.85 -8.33
C ASN A 137 13.83 1.80 -8.88
N LYS A 138 12.86 1.33 -8.09
CA LYS A 138 11.93 0.27 -8.48
C LYS A 138 10.51 0.81 -8.69
N THR A 139 9.89 0.40 -9.79
CA THR A 139 8.47 0.66 -10.06
C THR A 139 7.65 -0.58 -9.70
N TYR A 140 6.70 -0.41 -8.80
CA TYR A 140 5.74 -1.43 -8.40
C TYR A 140 4.44 -1.23 -9.19
N LYS A 141 3.83 -2.34 -9.63
CA LYS A 141 2.52 -2.39 -10.27
C LYS A 141 1.48 -2.97 -9.30
N ASN A 142 0.20 -2.78 -9.59
CA ASN A 142 -0.91 -3.25 -8.76
C ASN A 142 -0.81 -2.73 -7.32
N VAL A 143 -0.57 -1.43 -7.16
CA VAL A 143 -0.34 -0.78 -5.87
C VAL A 143 -1.64 -0.20 -5.34
N ILE A 144 -1.89 -0.46 -4.05
CA ILE A 144 -2.91 0.19 -3.24
C ILE A 144 -2.27 1.38 -2.55
N ARG A 145 -2.91 2.55 -2.61
CA ARG A 145 -2.52 3.76 -1.90
C ARG A 145 -3.56 4.09 -0.83
N ILE A 146 -3.12 4.10 0.42
CA ILE A 146 -3.95 4.42 1.58
C ILE A 146 -3.49 5.76 2.15
N LYS A 147 -4.42 6.63 2.50
CA LYS A 147 -4.18 7.84 3.30
C LYS A 147 -4.57 7.54 4.75
N ASN A 148 -3.61 7.66 5.65
CA ASN A 148 -3.78 7.37 7.07
C ASN A 148 -4.37 8.58 7.81
N GLN A 149 -4.90 8.35 9.01
CA GLN A 149 -5.52 9.39 9.85
C GLN A 149 -4.57 10.55 10.19
N ASP A 150 -3.28 10.24 10.38
CA ASP A 150 -2.19 11.19 10.62
C ASP A 150 -1.85 12.05 9.38
N GLY A 151 -2.52 11.81 8.25
CA GLY A 151 -2.27 12.46 6.97
C GLY A 151 -1.09 11.88 6.19
N GLY A 152 -0.46 10.82 6.70
CA GLY A 152 0.53 10.01 6.02
C GLY A 152 -0.06 9.12 4.94
N TYR A 153 0.80 8.37 4.23
CA TYR A 153 0.37 7.42 3.21
C TYR A 153 1.06 6.07 3.36
N THR A 154 0.30 5.00 3.12
CA THR A 154 0.83 3.63 3.00
C THR A 154 0.62 3.13 1.59
N PHE A 155 1.65 2.52 1.01
CA PHE A 155 1.61 1.92 -0.32
C PHE A 155 1.86 0.42 -0.22
N ILE A 156 0.90 -0.37 -0.70
CA ILE A 156 0.93 -1.84 -0.63
C ILE A 156 0.97 -2.39 -2.05
N ALA A 157 2.00 -3.16 -2.37
CA ALA A 157 2.22 -3.69 -3.71
C ALA A 157 1.99 -5.20 -3.75
N LYS A 158 1.31 -5.68 -4.81
CA LYS A 158 1.07 -7.11 -5.02
C LYS A 158 2.40 -7.88 -5.00
N ASN A 159 2.44 -8.99 -4.26
CA ASN A 159 3.60 -9.87 -4.02
C ASN A 159 4.81 -9.20 -3.34
N HIS A 160 4.68 -7.97 -2.85
CA HIS A 160 5.77 -7.20 -2.27
C HIS A 160 5.48 -6.63 -0.89
N GLY A 161 4.26 -6.77 -0.35
CA GLY A 161 3.96 -6.22 0.97
C GLY A 161 3.72 -4.72 0.94
N ILE A 162 3.82 -4.12 2.11
CA ILE A 162 3.95 -2.67 2.25
C ILE A 162 5.34 -2.27 1.73
N VAL A 163 5.39 -1.34 0.77
CA VAL A 163 6.65 -0.92 0.12
C VAL A 163 7.07 0.49 0.47
N LEU A 164 6.16 1.31 1.00
CA LEU A 164 6.43 2.69 1.43
C LEU A 164 5.39 3.11 2.48
N ILE A 165 5.85 3.69 3.56
CA ILE A 165 5.05 4.42 4.55
C ILE A 165 5.62 5.83 4.64
N THR A 166 4.75 6.83 4.56
CA THR A 166 5.08 8.23 4.84
C THR A 166 4.23 8.76 5.97
N VAL A 167 4.79 9.69 6.72
CA VAL A 167 4.10 10.42 7.80
C VAL A 167 4.14 11.92 7.49
N LYS A 168 3.12 12.66 7.93
CA LYS A 168 3.08 14.11 7.74
C LYS A 168 3.75 14.81 8.93
N LYS A 169 4.94 15.37 8.73
CA LYS A 169 5.67 16.17 9.74
C LYS A 169 5.82 17.61 9.26
N LYS A 170 5.38 18.58 10.06
CA LYS A 170 5.42 20.03 9.74
C LYS A 170 4.89 20.34 8.33
N GLY A 171 3.73 19.78 7.99
CA GLY A 171 3.08 19.97 6.68
C GLY A 171 3.67 19.14 5.52
N LYS A 172 4.86 18.55 5.68
CA LYS A 172 5.57 17.80 4.63
C LYS A 172 5.46 16.29 4.83
N GLN A 173 5.43 15.54 3.72
CA GLN A 173 5.50 14.08 3.76
C GLN A 173 6.95 13.63 3.95
N VAL A 174 7.20 12.86 5.00
CA VAL A 174 8.52 12.29 5.32
C VAL A 174 8.44 10.78 5.21
N THR A 175 9.48 10.14 4.66
CA THR A 175 9.54 8.68 4.60
C THR A 175 9.73 8.12 6.01
N TYR A 176 8.82 7.26 6.43
CA TYR A 176 8.91 6.52 7.68
C TYR A 176 9.52 5.13 7.44
N TYR A 177 9.01 4.42 6.42
CA TYR A 177 9.52 3.12 6.00
C TYR A 177 9.55 3.05 4.48
N LYS A 178 10.52 2.36 3.88
CA LYS A 178 10.49 1.99 2.46
C LYS A 178 11.28 0.72 2.16
N VAL A 179 10.81 -0.04 1.18
CA VAL A 179 11.60 -1.07 0.50
C VAL A 179 12.54 -0.36 -0.49
N THR A 180 13.84 -0.42 -0.24
CA THR A 180 14.87 0.21 -1.07
C THR A 180 15.32 -0.69 -2.23
N SER A 181 15.22 -2.00 -2.05
CA SER A 181 15.52 -3.00 -3.09
C SER A 181 14.68 -4.26 -2.89
N ALA A 182 14.33 -4.93 -3.98
CA ALA A 182 13.69 -6.24 -3.98
C ALA A 182 14.26 -7.07 -5.14
N LYS A 183 15.15 -8.01 -4.83
CA LYS A 183 15.87 -8.85 -5.79
C LYS A 183 15.27 -10.25 -5.83
N LYS A 184 15.01 -10.79 -7.01
CA LYS A 184 14.53 -12.18 -7.16
C LYS A 184 15.65 -13.12 -6.70
N ARG A 185 15.28 -14.17 -5.98
CA ARG A 185 16.18 -15.24 -5.53
C ARG A 185 16.26 -16.34 -6.58
#